data_AF-A0A7C2TR44-F1
#
_entry.id   AF-A0A7C2TR44-F1
#
_cell.length_a   1.000
_cell.length_b   1.000
_cell.length_c   1.000
_cell.angle_alpha   90.00
_cell.angle_beta   90.00
_cell.angle_gamma   90.00
#
_symmetry.space_group_name_H-M   'P 1'
#
loop_
_entity.id
_entity.type
_entity.pdbx_description
1 polymer ?
#
loop_
_entity_poly.entity_id
_entity_poly.type
_entity_poly.pdbx_seq_one_letter_code
_entity_poly.pdbx_strand_id
1 'polypeptide(L)'
;MQSPGDLKGCLYIVGTGPGNPEQMTMKAIRAIGESEYVIGNESYLAPLQPMLGGKTVIRSSMGKEVERAKKAVELARDHVVS
;
A
#
# COMPACT_ATOMS: atom_id res chain seq x y z
N MET A 1 -4.77 -3.08 -29.46
CA MET A 1 -4.63 -1.64 -29.11
C MET A 1 -5.57 -1.40 -27.95
N GLN A 2 -5.04 -1.18 -26.73
CA GLN A 2 -5.84 -1.07 -25.50
C GLN A 2 -6.64 0.25 -25.48
N SER A 3 -7.89 0.19 -25.02
CA SER A 3 -8.83 1.31 -24.94
C SER A 3 -8.62 2.15 -23.66
N PRO A 4 -8.96 3.46 -23.63
CA PRO A 4 -8.64 4.40 -22.54
C PRO A 4 -9.52 4.26 -21.27
N GLY A 5 -9.90 3.04 -20.88
CA GLY A 5 -10.86 2.77 -19.79
C GLY A 5 -10.38 1.87 -18.63
N ASP A 6 -9.14 1.38 -18.65
CA ASP A 6 -8.76 0.18 -17.87
C ASP A 6 -7.62 0.35 -16.86
N LEU A 7 -7.48 1.53 -16.22
CA LEU A 7 -6.82 1.63 -14.91
C LEU A 7 -7.82 2.18 -13.92
N LYS A 8 -8.73 1.32 -13.44
CA LYS A 8 -9.55 1.65 -12.27
C LYS A 8 -8.62 1.63 -11.06
N GLY A 9 -8.58 2.73 -10.31
CA GLY A 9 -7.85 2.75 -9.05
C GLY A 9 -8.31 1.63 -8.11
N CYS A 10 -7.40 1.16 -7.27
CA CYS A 10 -7.60 0.01 -6.40
C CYS A 10 -7.01 0.29 -5.03
N LEU A 11 -7.72 -0.10 -3.97
CA LEU A 11 -7.22 -0.03 -2.60
C LEU A 11 -7.13 -1.44 -2.01
N TYR A 12 -5.91 -1.92 -1.78
CA TYR A 12 -5.66 -3.11 -0.99
C TYR A 12 -5.56 -2.74 0.49
N ILE A 13 -6.21 -3.52 1.35
CA ILE A 13 -5.97 -3.48 2.79
C ILE A 13 -5.12 -4.69 3.14
N VAL A 14 -3.85 -4.45 3.43
CA VAL A 14 -2.84 -5.52 3.60
C VAL A 14 -2.50 -5.71 5.07
N GLY A 15 -2.73 -6.91 5.59
CA GLY A 15 -2.17 -7.33 6.87
C GLY A 15 -0.73 -7.78 6.70
N THR A 16 0.20 -7.18 7.45
CA THR A 16 1.65 -7.48 7.41
C THR A 16 2.05 -8.62 8.35
N GLY A 17 1.08 -9.23 9.04
CA GLY A 17 1.34 -10.28 10.02
C GLY A 17 2.09 -9.74 11.25
N PRO A 18 2.92 -10.56 11.91
CA PRO A 18 3.63 -10.16 13.14
C PRO A 18 4.83 -9.21 12.91
N GLY A 19 5.11 -8.81 11.66
CA GLY A 19 6.16 -7.83 11.34
C GLY A 19 7.42 -8.38 10.69
N ASN A 20 7.58 -9.71 10.57
CA ASN A 20 8.61 -10.32 9.73
C ASN A 20 8.07 -10.52 8.30
N PRO A 21 8.71 -9.96 7.25
CA PRO A 21 8.30 -10.16 5.86
C PRO A 21 8.18 -11.63 5.44
N GLU A 22 8.99 -12.54 5.99
CA GLU A 22 8.92 -13.99 5.70
C GLU A 22 7.62 -14.64 6.19
N GLN A 23 6.92 -14.00 7.13
CA GLN A 23 5.64 -14.46 7.67
C GLN A 23 4.44 -13.85 6.94
N MET A 24 4.67 -13.04 5.91
CA MET A 24 3.61 -12.49 5.07
C MET A 24 3.09 -13.53 4.09
N THR A 25 1.79 -13.46 3.81
CA THR A 25 1.21 -14.29 2.74
C THR A 25 1.70 -13.83 1.37
N MET A 26 1.81 -14.76 0.42
CA MET A 26 2.14 -14.41 -0.96
C MET A 26 1.17 -13.40 -1.59
N LYS A 27 -0.10 -13.39 -1.15
CA LYS A 27 -1.10 -12.41 -1.60
C LYS A 27 -0.76 -11.00 -1.13
N ALA A 28 -0.32 -10.83 0.12
CA ALA A 28 0.10 -9.54 0.67
C ALA A 28 1.34 -8.99 -0.07
N ILE A 29 2.33 -9.86 -0.31
CA ILE A 29 3.55 -9.52 -1.04
C ILE A 29 3.22 -9.03 -2.47
N ARG A 30 2.33 -9.73 -3.18
CA ARG A 30 1.90 -9.35 -4.53
C ARG A 30 1.15 -8.02 -4.55
N ALA A 31 0.21 -7.83 -3.62
CA ALA A 31 -0.54 -6.58 -3.53
C ALA A 31 0.37 -5.36 -3.33
N ILE A 32 1.36 -5.45 -2.44
CA ILE A 32 2.37 -4.40 -2.26
C ILE A 32 3.20 -4.24 -3.54
N GLY A 33 3.62 -5.35 -4.14
CA GLY A 33 4.40 -5.38 -5.39
C GLY A 33 3.71 -4.69 -6.58
N GLU A 34 2.39 -4.83 -6.70
CA GLU A 34 1.56 -4.24 -7.77
C GLU A 34 1.20 -2.77 -7.49
N SER A 35 1.36 -2.29 -6.25
CA SER A 35 0.95 -0.95 -5.86
C SER A 35 1.93 0.14 -6.30
N GLU A 36 1.39 1.26 -6.77
CA GLU A 36 2.11 2.52 -7.05
C GLU A 36 2.37 3.29 -5.74
N TYR A 37 1.38 3.28 -4.84
CA TYR A 37 1.45 3.92 -3.53
C TYR A 37 1.37 2.89 -2.42
N VAL A 38 2.20 3.09 -1.39
CA VAL A 38 2.12 2.31 -0.14
C VAL A 38 1.91 3.27 1.01
N ILE A 39 0.82 3.12 1.75
CA ILE A 39 0.42 4.02 2.83
C ILE A 39 0.23 3.27 4.15
N GLY A 40 0.96 3.68 5.19
CA GLY A 40 0.99 2.93 6.44
C GLY A 40 1.49 3.72 7.64
N ASN A 41 1.47 3.07 8.80
CA ASN A 41 2.21 3.58 9.96
C ASN A 41 3.70 3.28 9.77
N GLU A 42 4.58 4.19 10.19
CA GLU A 42 6.02 3.98 10.11
C GLU A 42 6.48 2.66 10.76
N SER A 43 5.89 2.27 11.90
CA SER A 43 6.25 1.02 12.59
C SER A 43 5.96 -0.23 11.75
N TYR A 44 4.97 -0.19 10.87
CA TYR A 44 4.62 -1.30 9.98
C TYR A 44 5.37 -1.23 8.63
N LEU A 45 5.74 -0.03 8.19
CA LEU A 45 6.46 0.16 6.92
C LEU A 45 7.97 -0.04 7.06
N ALA A 46 8.55 0.25 8.23
CA ALA A 46 9.99 0.13 8.45
C ALA A 46 10.53 -1.30 8.17
N PRO A 47 9.88 -2.39 8.61
CA PRO A 47 10.33 -3.75 8.28
C PRO A 47 10.19 -4.10 6.78
N LEU A 48 9.32 -3.40 6.05
CA LEU A 48 9.02 -3.67 4.65
C LEU A 48 9.91 -2.90 3.68
N GLN A 49 10.81 -2.02 4.16
CA GLN A 49 11.62 -1.14 3.31
C GLN A 49 12.26 -1.81 2.06
N PRO A 50 12.83 -3.02 2.14
CA PRO A 50 13.40 -3.68 0.96
C PRO A 50 12.41 -3.89 -0.19
N MET A 51 11.11 -3.95 0.11
CA MET A 51 10.02 -4.22 -0.84
C MET A 51 9.34 -2.96 -1.36
N LEU A 52 9.67 -1.79 -0.80
CA LEU A 52 9.04 -0.51 -1.13
C LEU A 52 9.77 0.27 -2.23
N GLY A 53 10.83 -0.30 -2.81
CA GLY A 53 11.61 0.33 -3.87
C GLY A 53 10.78 0.68 -5.09
N GLY A 54 10.95 1.89 -5.62
CA GLY A 54 10.24 2.37 -6.81
C GLY A 54 8.78 2.78 -6.60
N LYS A 55 8.29 2.78 -5.36
CA LYS A 55 6.91 3.14 -4.98
C LYS A 55 6.87 4.49 -4.27
N THR A 56 5.72 5.16 -4.33
CA THR A 56 5.48 6.36 -3.51
C THR A 56 5.00 5.94 -2.12
N VAL A 57 5.86 6.13 -1.11
CA VAL A 57 5.58 5.67 0.25
C VAL A 57 5.09 6.82 1.13
N ILE A 58 3.87 6.72 1.63
CA ILE A 58 3.24 7.70 2.53
C ILE A 58 3.24 7.15 3.95
N ARG A 59 3.99 7.82 4.83
CA ARG A 59 4.20 7.41 6.21
C ARG A 59 3.32 8.22 7.14
N SER A 60 2.81 7.58 8.18
CA SER A 60 2.01 8.22 9.24
C SER A 60 2.41 7.72 10.61
N SER A 61 1.98 8.44 11.65
CA SER A 61 2.15 8.07 13.05
C SER A 61 0.86 7.51 13.66
N MET A 62 0.93 7.09 14.93
CA MET A 62 -0.25 6.83 15.75
C MET A 62 -1.14 8.08 15.85
N GLY A 63 -2.45 7.89 15.94
CA GLY A 63 -3.43 8.98 16.04
C GLY A 63 -3.76 9.67 14.70
N LYS A 64 -3.30 9.10 13.59
CA LYS A 64 -3.52 9.61 12.22
C LYS A 64 -4.34 8.63 11.37
N GLU A 65 -5.06 7.72 11.99
CA GLU A 65 -5.79 6.62 11.33
C GLU A 65 -6.81 7.14 10.31
N VAL A 66 -7.61 8.12 10.70
CA VAL A 66 -8.66 8.71 9.86
C VAL A 66 -8.04 9.43 8.65
N GLU A 67 -7.01 10.24 8.87
CA GLU A 67 -6.34 10.98 7.80
C GLU A 67 -5.61 10.03 6.84
N ARG A 68 -4.98 8.98 7.37
CA ARG A 68 -4.37 7.90 6.56
C ARG A 68 -5.42 7.21 5.68
N ALA A 69 -6.56 6.82 6.26
CA ALA A 69 -7.63 6.16 5.52
C ALA A 69 -8.23 7.06 4.43
N LYS A 70 -8.51 8.33 4.74
CA LYS A 70 -8.98 9.32 3.76
C LYS A 70 -8.01 9.45 2.59
N LYS A 71 -6.71 9.57 2.89
CA LYS A 71 -5.69 9.73 1.84
C LYS A 71 -5.58 8.49 0.96
N ALA A 72 -5.67 7.30 1.55
CA ALA A 72 -5.67 6.04 0.81
C ALA A 72 -6.85 5.96 -0.18
N VAL A 73 -8.06 6.32 0.27
CA VAL A 73 -9.27 6.34 -0.56
C VAL A 73 -9.19 7.40 -1.66
N GLU A 74 -8.64 8.58 -1.38
CA GLU A 74 -8.44 9.64 -2.37
C GLU A 74 -7.53 9.16 -3.51
N LEU A 75 -6.37 8.60 -3.17
CA LEU A 75 -5.40 8.10 -4.15
C LEU A 75 -5.92 6.91 -4.96
N ALA A 76 -6.65 6.01 -4.30
CA ALA A 76 -7.19 4.81 -4.92
C ALA A 76 -8.32 5.06 -5.93
N ARG A 77 -8.68 6.33 -6.20
CA ARG A 77 -9.57 6.67 -7.31
C ARG A 77 -8.90 6.45 -8.66
N ASP A 78 -7.62 6.80 -8.74
CA ASP A 78 -6.85 6.83 -10.00
C ASP A 78 -5.58 5.97 -9.97
N HIS A 79 -5.21 5.44 -8.79
CA HIS A 79 -3.98 4.66 -8.59
C HIS A 79 -4.21 3.33 -7.90
N VAL A 80 -3.25 2.41 -8.01
CA VAL A 80 -3.18 1.20 -7.20
C VAL A 80 -2.45 1.51 -5.89
N VAL A 81 -3.14 1.32 -4.77
CA VAL A 81 -2.70 1.70 -3.42
C VAL A 81 -2.75 0.48 -2.50
N SER A 82 -1.75 0.30 -1.64
CA SER A 82 -1.74 -0.69 -0.54
C SER A 82 -1.40 -0.07 0.81
#